data_AF-A0A1S6HQW7-F1
#
_entry.id   AF-A0A1S6HQW7-F1
#
_cell.length_a   1.000
_cell.length_b   1.000
_cell.length_c   1.000
_cell.angle_alpha   90.00
_cell.angle_beta   90.00
_cell.angle_gamma   90.00
#
_symmetry.space_group_name_H-M   'P 1'
#
loop_
_entity.id
_entity.type
_entity.pdbx_description
1 polymer ?
#
loop_
_entity_poly.entity_id
_entity_poly.type
_entity_poly.pdbx_seq_one_letter_code
_entity_poly.pdbx_strand_id
1 'polypeptide(L)'
;MLLSYLSARYLASGTMSLIFGLSPLISGLLAQRLLGEAKFGSMKILALGMAFTGLGIVCSSKLSLDSDSWIGLVLILTAVFLFSLSGVLIKTIKINIHPIASTVGALAFSTPVFALA
;
A
#
# COMPACT_ATOMS: atom_id res chain seq x y z
N MET A 1 -7.10 6.01 0.67
CA MET A 1 -6.83 7.41 1.05
C MET A 1 -7.41 7.76 2.42
N LEU A 2 -8.71 7.53 2.68
CA LEU A 2 -9.35 7.84 3.98
C LEU A 2 -8.60 7.27 5.21
N LEU A 3 -8.30 5.97 5.21
CA LEU A 3 -7.59 5.31 6.32
C LEU A 3 -6.19 5.89 6.56
N SER A 4 -5.46 6.19 5.48
CA SER A 4 -4.16 6.87 5.56
C SER A 4 -4.28 8.26 6.18
N TYR A 5 -5.34 9.00 5.84
CA TYR A 5 -5.61 10.31 6.42
C TYR A 5 -5.97 10.23 7.91
N LEU A 6 -6.79 9.25 8.32
CA LEU A 6 -7.10 9.02 9.73
C LEU A 6 -5.86 8.62 10.53
N SER A 7 -4.99 7.79 9.96
CA SER A 7 -3.72 7.42 10.62
C SER A 7 -2.79 8.62 10.83
N ALA A 8 -2.95 9.71 10.06
CA ALA A 8 -2.04 10.87 10.12
C ALA A 8 -2.20 11.69 11.40
N ARG A 9 -3.29 11.44 12.13
CA ARG A 9 -3.52 11.99 13.46
C ARG A 9 -2.66 11.31 14.54
N TYR A 10 -2.14 10.11 14.26
CA TYR A 10 -1.47 9.25 15.23
C TYR A 10 0.00 8.97 14.88
N LEU A 11 0.33 8.97 13.57
CA LEU A 11 1.65 8.63 13.05
C LEU A 11 2.30 9.81 12.32
N ALA A 12 3.60 10.00 12.56
CA ALA A 12 4.40 10.95 11.79
C ALA A 12 4.48 10.51 10.31
N SER A 13 4.47 11.46 9.38
CA SER A 13 4.51 11.19 7.93
C SER A 13 5.68 10.29 7.49
N GLY A 14 6.83 10.36 8.18
CA GLY A 14 7.97 9.48 7.97
C GLY A 14 7.64 8.00 8.21
N THR A 15 6.98 7.68 9.32
CA THR A 15 6.55 6.30 9.63
C THR A 15 5.53 5.78 8.62
N MET A 16 4.64 6.64 8.14
CA MET A 16 3.68 6.28 7.10
C MET A 16 4.34 5.93 5.79
N SER A 17 5.32 6.72 5.36
CA SER A 17 6.10 6.48 4.15
C SER A 17 6.81 5.12 4.19
N LEU A 18 7.41 4.79 5.34
CA LEU A 18 8.04 3.49 5.56
C LEU A 18 7.04 2.34 5.43
N ILE A 19 5.86 2.47 6.05
CA ILE A 19 4.83 1.44 5.98
C ILE A 19 4.29 1.29 4.55
N PHE A 20 4.12 2.39 3.82
CA PHE A 20 3.79 2.35 2.39
C PHE A 20 4.90 1.71 1.54
N GLY A 21 6.15 1.73 2.00
CA GLY A 21 7.26 0.97 1.46
C GLY A 21 7.03 -0.55 1.45
N LEU A 22 6.13 -1.09 2.29
CA LEU A 22 5.69 -2.50 2.19
C LEU A 22 4.73 -2.77 1.02
N SER A 23 4.17 -1.74 0.37
CA SER A 23 3.19 -1.93 -0.70
C SER A 23 3.69 -2.81 -1.87
N PRO A 24 4.96 -2.75 -2.34
CA PRO A 24 5.42 -3.62 -3.43
C PRO A 24 5.47 -5.09 -3.00
N LEU A 25 5.71 -5.35 -1.72
CA LEU A 25 5.73 -6.68 -1.14
C LEU A 25 4.33 -7.28 -1.09
N ILE A 26 3.38 -6.53 -0.54
CA ILE A 26 1.97 -6.94 -0.47
C ILE A 26 1.41 -7.12 -1.88
N SER A 27 1.64 -6.16 -2.78
CA SER A 27 1.20 -6.23 -4.17
C SER A 27 1.82 -7.40 -4.92
N GLY A 28 3.10 -7.71 -4.68
CA GLY A 28 3.76 -8.87 -5.28
C GLY A 28 3.14 -10.19 -4.82
N LEU A 29 2.85 -10.32 -3.52
CA LEU A 29 2.24 -11.53 -2.95
C LEU A 29 0.80 -11.70 -3.45
N LEU A 30 0.04 -10.59 -3.51
CA LEU A 30 -1.29 -10.55 -4.07
C LEU A 30 -1.28 -10.87 -5.57
N ALA A 31 -0.32 -10.37 -6.35
CA ALA A 31 -0.21 -10.69 -7.78
C ALA A 31 0.05 -12.19 -8.02
N GLN A 32 0.90 -12.82 -7.20
CA GLN A 32 1.09 -14.27 -7.26
C GLN A 32 -0.21 -15.03 -6.98
N ARG A 33 -1.05 -14.56 -6.03
CA ARG A 33 -2.30 -15.21 -5.64
C ARG A 33 -3.47 -14.93 -6.58
N LEU A 34 -3.64 -13.70 -7.05
CA LEU A 34 -4.80 -13.24 -7.84
C LEU A 34 -4.56 -13.30 -9.35
N LEU A 35 -3.34 -13.06 -9.83
CA LEU A 35 -3.01 -13.10 -11.27
C LEU A 35 -2.32 -14.41 -11.68
N GLY A 36 -1.91 -15.24 -10.71
CA GLY A 36 -1.16 -16.47 -11.00
C GLY A 36 0.23 -16.20 -11.56
N GLU A 37 0.82 -15.03 -11.27
CA GLU A 37 2.19 -14.71 -11.69
C GLU A 37 3.20 -15.71 -11.11
N ALA A 38 4.32 -15.87 -11.80
CA ALA A 38 5.39 -16.77 -11.38
C ALA A 38 5.82 -16.50 -9.93
N LYS A 39 6.07 -17.58 -9.18
CA LYS A 39 6.55 -17.50 -7.80
C LYS A 39 7.79 -16.63 -7.72
N PHE A 40 7.97 -15.97 -6.58
CA PHE A 40 9.19 -15.21 -6.30
C PHE A 40 10.43 -16.07 -6.53
N GLY A 41 11.24 -15.71 -7.52
CA GLY A 41 12.54 -16.36 -7.73
C GLY A 41 13.48 -16.11 -6.55
N SER A 42 14.48 -16.96 -6.37
CA SER A 42 15.41 -16.91 -5.24
C SER A 42 16.09 -15.53 -5.08
N MET A 43 16.39 -14.85 -6.18
CA MET A 43 16.95 -13.49 -6.18
C MET A 43 15.95 -12.45 -5.63
N LYS A 44 14.66 -12.60 -5.94
CA LYS A 44 13.60 -11.69 -5.49
C LYS A 44 13.33 -11.85 -3.99
N ILE A 45 13.45 -13.07 -3.47
CA ILE A 45 13.39 -13.35 -2.03
C ILE A 45 14.57 -12.69 -1.31
N LEU A 46 15.78 -12.77 -1.88
CA LEU A 46 16.98 -12.18 -1.30
C LEU A 46 16.89 -10.63 -1.28
N ALA A 47 16.41 -10.04 -2.37
CA ALA A 47 16.11 -8.61 -2.43
C ALA A 47 15.03 -8.19 -1.42
N LEU A 48 13.99 -9.01 -1.25
CA LEU A 48 12.94 -8.77 -0.26
C LEU A 48 13.48 -8.82 1.18
N GLY A 49 14.38 -9.77 1.46
CA GLY A 49 15.09 -9.84 2.73
C GLY A 49 15.89 -8.59 3.01
N MET A 50 16.65 -8.09 2.02
CA MET A 50 17.41 -6.85 2.15
C MET A 50 16.53 -5.61 2.31
N ALA A 51 15.38 -5.56 1.63
CA ALA A 51 14.41 -4.48 1.81
C ALA A 51 13.80 -4.50 3.23
N PHE A 52 13.46 -5.69 3.75
CA PHE A 52 12.94 -5.84 5.10
C PHE A 52 13.95 -5.48 6.18
N THR A 53 15.23 -5.84 6.01
CA THR A 53 16.27 -5.47 6.96
C THR A 53 16.49 -3.96 6.98
N GLY A 54 16.59 -3.32 5.81
CA GLY A 54 16.67 -1.86 5.71
C GLY A 54 15.46 -1.17 6.35
N LEU A 55 14.26 -1.67 6.09
CA LEU A 55 13.04 -1.13 6.68
C LEU A 55 13.01 -1.28 8.21
N GLY A 56 13.42 -2.44 8.73
CA GLY A 56 13.52 -2.72 10.17
C GLY A 56 14.48 -1.78 10.88
N ILE A 57 15.65 -1.50 10.29
CA ILE A 57 16.63 -0.55 10.82
C ILE A 57 16.03 0.86 10.90
N VAL A 58 15.38 1.34 9.83
CA VAL A 58 14.82 2.70 9.82
C VAL A 58 13.62 2.83 10.75
N CYS A 59 12.75 1.82 10.82
CA CYS A 59 11.63 1.80 11.77
C CYS A 59 12.11 1.79 13.22
N SER A 60 13.17 1.04 13.55
CA SER A 60 13.65 0.93 14.93
C SER A 60 14.08 2.27 15.53
N SER A 61 14.62 3.18 14.72
CA SER A 61 15.01 4.53 15.16
C SER A 61 13.86 5.54 15.23
N LYS A 62 12.69 5.22 14.69
CA LYS A 62 11.57 6.16 14.50
C LYS A 62 10.27 5.73 15.17
N LEU A 63 10.18 4.50 15.66
CA LEU A 63 8.99 3.96 16.30
C LEU A 63 8.94 4.37 17.77
N SER A 64 8.62 5.63 18.04
CA SER A 64 8.18 6.08 19.37
C SER A 64 6.74 5.60 19.58
N LEU A 65 6.59 4.41 20.15
CA LEU A 65 5.29 3.78 20.44
C LEU A 65 4.63 4.52 21.62
N ASP A 66 3.96 5.63 21.32
CA ASP A 66 3.04 6.27 22.25
C ASP A 66 1.72 5.47 22.34
N SER A 67 0.94 5.69 23.40
CA SER A 67 -0.22 4.88 23.78
C SER A 67 -1.32 4.84 22.70
N ASP A 68 -1.43 5.87 21.87
CA ASP A 68 -2.41 5.95 20.77
C ASP A 68 -1.84 5.56 19.39
N SER A 69 -0.52 5.29 19.30
CA SER A 69 0.15 5.05 18.02
C SER A 69 -0.24 3.71 17.38
N TRP A 70 -0.71 2.75 18.17
CA TRP A 70 -1.17 1.44 17.67
C TRP A 70 -2.39 1.55 16.75
N ILE A 71 -3.33 2.47 17.03
CA ILE A 71 -4.51 2.71 16.19
C ILE A 71 -4.08 3.21 14.82
N GLY A 72 -3.16 4.17 14.79
CA GLY A 72 -2.60 4.67 13.54
C GLY A 72 -1.87 3.60 12.75
N LEU A 73 -1.15 2.70 13.42
CA LEU A 73 -0.48 1.55 12.80
C LEU A 73 -1.49 0.60 12.13
N VAL A 74 -2.57 0.23 12.80
CA VAL A 74 -3.61 -0.63 12.22
C VAL A 74 -4.26 0.05 11.01
N LEU A 75 -4.65 1.33 11.15
CA LEU A 75 -5.27 2.11 10.09
C LEU A 75 -4.38 2.19 8.84
N ILE A 76 -3.09 2.52 9.00
CA ILE A 76 -2.18 2.65 7.87
C ILE A 76 -1.90 1.28 7.23
N LEU A 77 -1.77 0.21 8.02
CA LEU A 77 -1.54 -1.15 7.49
C LEU A 77 -2.73 -1.62 6.65
N THR A 78 -3.96 -1.37 7.11
CA THR A 78 -5.19 -1.61 6.33
C THR A 78 -5.20 -0.76 5.06
N ALA A 79 -4.76 0.50 5.14
CA ALA A 79 -4.70 1.38 3.97
C ALA A 79 -3.71 0.87 2.91
N VAL A 80 -2.52 0.43 3.32
CA VAL A 80 -1.52 -0.13 2.40
C VAL A 80 -2.04 -1.42 1.78
N PHE A 81 -2.68 -2.29 2.56
CA PHE A 81 -3.28 -3.52 2.03
C PHE A 81 -4.33 -3.23 0.94
N LEU A 82 -5.26 -2.32 1.20
CA LEU A 82 -6.29 -1.91 0.23
C LEU A 82 -5.69 -1.24 -1.01
N PHE A 83 -4.66 -0.41 -0.83
CA PHE A 83 -3.95 0.23 -1.94
C PHE A 83 -3.26 -0.81 -2.84
N SER A 84 -2.53 -1.75 -2.24
CA SER A 84 -1.89 -2.86 -2.95
C SER A 84 -2.91 -3.74 -3.67
N LEU A 85 -4.02 -4.07 -3.01
CA LEU A 85 -5.09 -4.87 -3.60
C LEU A 85 -5.71 -4.16 -4.80
N SER A 86 -6.07 -2.89 -4.68
CA SER A 86 -6.61 -2.10 -5.79
C SER A 86 -5.66 -2.07 -6.98
N GLY A 87 -4.36 -1.87 -6.74
CA GLY A 87 -3.35 -1.86 -7.80
C GLY A 87 -3.23 -3.19 -8.53
N VAL A 88 -3.36 -4.31 -7.82
CA VAL A 88 -3.34 -5.65 -8.40
C VAL A 88 -4.62 -5.94 -9.19
N LEU A 89 -5.79 -5.55 -8.69
CA LEU A 89 -7.09 -5.74 -9.37
C LEU A 89 -7.14 -5.00 -10.73
N ILE A 90 -6.58 -3.80 -10.80
CA ILE A 90 -6.50 -3.05 -12.07
C ILE A 90 -5.72 -3.85 -13.11
N LYS A 91 -4.66 -4.57 -12.71
CA LYS A 91 -3.88 -5.42 -13.62
C LYS A 91 -4.62 -6.67 -14.09
N THR A 92 -5.62 -7.15 -13.35
CA THR A 92 -6.45 -8.30 -13.76
C THR A 92 -7.29 -7.98 -15.00
N ILE A 93 -7.64 -6.71 -15.20
CA ILE A 93 -8.43 -6.24 -16.34
C ILE A 93 -7.51 -6.13 -17.57
N LYS A 94 -7.52 -7.15 -18.44
CA LYS A 94 -6.71 -7.21 -19.66
C LYS A 94 -7.27 -6.33 -20.78
N ILE A 95 -7.34 -5.02 -20.55
CA ILE A 95 -7.75 -4.05 -21.55
C ILE A 95 -6.63 -3.02 -21.67
N ASN A 96 -6.23 -2.68 -22.90
CA ASN A 96 -5.23 -1.65 -23.14
C ASN A 96 -5.89 -0.26 -22.95
N ILE A 97 -6.08 0.11 -21.69
CA ILE A 97 -6.66 1.40 -21.30
C ILE A 97 -5.49 2.36 -21.13
N HIS A 98 -5.57 3.52 -21.79
CA HIS A 98 -4.60 4.59 -21.60
C HIS A 98 -4.54 4.98 -20.11
N PRO A 99 -3.36 5.12 -19.48
CA PRO A 99 -3.26 5.42 -18.04
C PRO A 99 -4.10 6.62 -17.60
N ILE A 100 -4.17 7.66 -18.44
CA ILE A 100 -5.02 8.85 -18.21
C ILE A 100 -6.50 8.49 -18.17
N ALA A 101 -6.98 7.61 -19.07
CA ALA A 101 -8.39 7.21 -19.10
C ALA A 101 -8.79 6.46 -17.82
N SER A 102 -7.89 5.64 -17.26
CA SER A 102 -8.10 4.99 -15.96
C SER A 102 -8.24 6.02 -14.83
N THR A 103 -7.35 7.00 -14.78
CA THR A 103 -7.40 8.07 -13.77
C THR A 103 -8.66 8.94 -13.90
N VAL A 104 -9.03 9.31 -15.13
CA VAL A 104 -10.25 10.09 -15.40
C VAL A 104 -11.50 9.32 -14.98
N GLY A 105 -11.59 8.03 -15.32
CA GLY A 105 -12.72 7.18 -14.90
C GLY A 105 -12.81 7.04 -13.38
N ALA A 106 -11.67 6.85 -12.70
CA ALA A 106 -11.62 6.78 -11.24
C ALA A 106 -12.06 8.10 -10.58
N LEU A 107 -11.62 9.25 -11.10
CA LEU A 107 -12.03 10.57 -10.61
C LEU A 107 -13.51 10.82 -10.87
N ALA A 108 -13.99 10.58 -12.10
CA ALA A 108 -15.40 10.78 -12.46
C ALA A 108 -16.34 9.95 -11.58
N PHE A 109 -15.94 8.75 -11.17
CA PHE A 109 -16.70 7.94 -10.22
C PHE A 109 -16.56 8.42 -8.77
N SER A 110 -15.36 8.84 -8.35
CA SER A 110 -15.12 9.29 -6.97
C SER A 110 -15.71 10.66 -6.65
N THR A 111 -15.78 11.59 -7.59
CA THR A 111 -16.29 12.96 -7.37
C THR A 111 -17.74 12.99 -6.86
N PRO A 112 -18.73 12.32 -7.48
CA PRO A 112 -20.10 12.35 -6.96
C PRO A 112 -20.22 11.66 -5.60
N VAL A 113 -19.48 10.58 -5.37
CA VAL A 113 -19.46 9.89 -4.08
C VAL A 113 -18.87 10.78 -2.99
N PHE A 114 -17.84 11.58 -3.31
CA PHE A 114 -17.28 12.55 -2.37
C PHE A 114 -18.22 13.73 -2.12
N ALA A 115 -18.98 14.18 -3.13
CA ALA A 115 -19.95 15.26 -2.97
C ALA A 115 -21.17 14.87 -2.11
N LEU A 116 -21.49 13.58 -2.04
CA LEU A 116 -22.59 13.02 -1.23
C LEU A 116 -22.19 12.65 0.20
N ALA A 117 -20.89 12.61 0.51
CA ALA A 117 -20.33 12.20 1.81
C ALA A 117 -20.02 13.41 2.69
#